data_AF-A0A1L9Q3D6-F1
#
_entry.id   AF-A0A1L9Q3D6-F1
#
_cell.length_a   1.000
_cell.length_b   1.000
_cell.length_c   1.000
_cell.angle_alpha   90.00
_cell.angle_beta   90.00
_cell.angle_gamma   90.00
#
_symmetry.space_group_name_H-M   'P 1'
#
loop_
_entity.id
_entity.type
_entity.pdbx_description
1 polymer ?
#
loop_
_entity_poly.entity_id
_entity_poly.type
_entity_poly.pdbx_seq_one_letter_code
_entity_poly.pdbx_strand_id
1 'polypeptide(L)'
;MGLLNAFAKEGWRVIPAGGRVGRMGDYGAFGQKDSLIFHYQEPRAYSWLCISFDSADLLHLINAPTELATALIGYFGDKLEQCNKDLVSGNFELKFKGKPWNKTSAKGGVQSRLLILDLMQCLEEQSYTMCTTFDIDGGSGGSTYQSYGELWFWYR
;
A
#
# COMPACT_ATOMS: atom_id res chain seq x y z
N MET A 1 2.51 11.70 -5.40
CA MET A 1 2.80 11.92 -3.95
C MET A 1 3.07 13.39 -3.57
N GLY A 2 2.62 14.38 -4.35
CA GLY A 2 3.00 15.79 -4.13
C GLY A 2 2.55 16.39 -2.80
N LEU A 3 1.35 16.06 -2.33
CA LEU A 3 0.75 16.67 -1.14
C LEU A 3 1.47 16.27 0.17
N LEU A 4 1.75 14.99 0.38
CA LEU A 4 2.48 14.52 1.57
C LEU A 4 3.90 15.10 1.64
N ASN A 5 4.55 15.24 0.48
CA ASN A 5 5.86 15.88 0.41
C ASN A 5 5.80 17.39 0.68
N ALA A 6 4.75 18.07 0.20
CA ALA A 6 4.54 19.49 0.51
C ALA A 6 4.34 19.72 2.01
N PHE A 7 3.49 18.91 2.66
CA PHE A 7 3.32 18.99 4.11
C PHE A 7 4.61 18.71 4.88
N ALA A 8 5.37 17.68 4.48
CA ALA A 8 6.63 17.35 5.15
C ALA A 8 7.68 18.48 5.05
N LYS A 9 7.73 19.20 3.93
CA LYS A 9 8.58 20.39 3.74
C LYS A 9 8.18 21.56 4.64
N GLU A 10 6.92 21.63 5.04
CA GLU A 10 6.40 22.63 5.98
C GLU A 10 6.43 22.12 7.45
N GLY A 11 7.06 20.96 7.72
CA GLY A 11 7.16 20.38 9.06
C GLY A 11 5.96 19.51 9.47
N TRP A 12 4.94 19.38 8.64
CA TRP A 12 3.78 18.53 8.92
C TRP A 12 4.04 17.09 8.49
N ARG A 13 4.08 16.17 9.45
CA ARG A 13 4.23 14.74 9.20
C ARG A 13 2.98 13.98 9.64
N VAL A 14 2.56 13.03 8.80
CA VAL A 14 1.56 12.05 9.21
C VAL A 14 2.14 11.21 10.34
N ILE A 15 1.50 11.24 11.50
CA ILE A 15 1.90 10.37 12.62
C ILE A 15 1.78 8.93 12.14
N PRO A 16 2.77 8.05 12.39
CA PRO A 16 2.60 6.61 12.28
C PRO A 16 1.54 6.16 13.28
N ALA A 17 0.27 6.43 12.97
CA ALA A 17 -0.85 5.89 13.67
C ALA A 17 -0.87 4.44 13.21
N GLY A 18 -0.27 3.53 13.98
CA GLY A 18 -0.26 2.10 13.68
C GLY A 18 -1.68 1.56 13.54
N GLY A 19 -2.28 1.73 12.36
CA GLY A 19 -3.60 1.30 11.95
C GLY A 19 -4.81 1.75 12.78
N ARG A 20 -4.71 2.76 13.68
CA ARG A 20 -5.70 2.88 14.78
C ARG A 20 -6.24 4.28 15.10
N VAL A 21 -6.15 5.23 14.18
CA VAL A 21 -6.97 6.47 14.29
C VAL A 21 -7.86 6.70 13.05
N GLY A 22 -8.31 5.61 12.42
CA GLY A 22 -9.61 5.59 11.74
C GLY A 22 -10.67 5.40 12.82
N ARG A 23 -11.66 6.30 12.93
CA ARG A 23 -12.68 6.20 13.97
C ARG A 23 -13.43 4.87 13.86
N MET A 24 -13.62 4.23 15.01
CA MET A 24 -14.54 3.14 15.31
C MET A 24 -15.86 3.22 14.51
N GLY A 25 -16.06 2.31 13.56
CA GLY A 25 -17.38 2.04 12.99
C GLY A 25 -17.32 1.43 11.59
N ASP A 26 -17.89 0.23 11.45
CA ASP A 26 -18.45 -0.20 10.16
C ASP A 26 -19.73 0.60 9.95
N TYR A 27 -19.70 1.59 9.06
CA TYR A 27 -20.83 2.46 8.78
C TYR A 27 -21.69 1.96 7.61
N GLY A 28 -21.49 0.71 7.16
CA GLY A 28 -22.25 0.10 6.08
C GLY A 28 -22.37 1.00 4.84
N ALA A 29 -23.58 1.48 4.54
CA ALA A 29 -23.90 2.26 3.35
C ALA A 29 -23.18 3.63 3.24
N PHE A 30 -22.60 4.15 4.33
CA PHE A 30 -21.98 5.49 4.34
C PHE A 30 -20.47 5.51 4.09
N GLY A 31 -19.86 4.33 3.87
CA GLY A 31 -18.44 4.17 3.58
C GLY A 31 -17.53 4.23 4.80
N GLN A 32 -16.30 3.74 4.62
CA GLN A 32 -15.25 3.88 5.62
C GLN A 32 -14.78 5.34 5.68
N LYS A 33 -14.47 5.83 6.90
CA LYS A 33 -13.89 7.16 7.11
C LYS A 33 -12.47 7.01 7.62
N ASP A 34 -11.52 6.99 6.70
CA ASP A 34 -10.11 7.14 7.06
C ASP A 34 -9.80 8.59 7.43
N SER A 35 -8.88 8.76 8.38
CA SER A 35 -8.44 10.06 8.85
C SER A 35 -6.93 10.09 8.93
N LEU A 36 -6.33 11.16 8.39
CA LEU A 36 -4.91 11.47 8.58
C LEU A 36 -4.75 12.44 9.73
N ILE A 37 -3.87 12.09 10.67
CA ILE A 37 -3.45 12.99 11.72
C ILE A 37 -2.03 13.44 11.44
N PHE A 38 -1.86 14.76 11.39
CA PHE A 38 -0.57 15.39 11.20
C PHE A 38 -0.06 15.93 12.53
N HIS A 39 1.24 15.74 12.74
CA HIS A 39 2.01 16.32 13.83
C HIS A 39 3.06 17.25 13.23
N TYR A 40 3.23 18.40 13.87
CA TYR A 40 4.28 19.34 13.50
C TYR A 40 5.62 18.91 14.11
N GLN A 41 6.64 18.78 13.26
CA GLN A 41 8.03 18.47 13.58
C GLN A 41 8.96 19.35 12.75
N GLU A 42 10.27 19.21 12.94
CA GLU A 42 11.23 19.83 12.03
C GLU A 42 10.99 19.39 10.57
N PRO A 43 11.00 20.34 9.61
CA PRO A 43 10.89 20.04 8.19
C PRO A 43 11.88 18.97 7.73
N ARG A 44 11.35 17.97 7.02
CA ARG A 44 12.15 16.87 6.45
C ARG A 44 11.67 16.53 5.05
N ALA A 45 12.61 16.20 4.18
CA ALA A 45 12.30 15.61 2.89
C ALA A 45 12.17 14.09 3.05
N TYR A 46 11.11 13.52 2.49
CA TYR A 46 10.86 12.09 2.52
C TYR A 46 10.70 11.54 1.10
N SER A 47 11.23 10.35 0.87
CA SER A 47 10.98 9.57 -0.33
C SER A 47 9.76 8.68 -0.10
N TRP A 48 8.59 9.19 -0.46
CA TRP A 48 7.32 8.50 -0.29
C TRP A 48 7.10 7.37 -1.31
N LEU A 49 6.51 6.28 -0.84
CA LEU A 49 6.08 5.11 -1.62
C LEU A 49 4.60 4.84 -1.30
N CYS A 50 3.80 4.53 -2.31
CA CYS A 50 2.45 4.00 -2.12
C CYS A 50 2.39 2.59 -2.71
N ILE A 51 1.78 1.67 -1.95
CA ILE A 51 1.54 0.30 -2.38
C ILE A 51 0.04 0.09 -2.41
N SER A 52 -0.49 -0.50 -3.48
CA SER A 52 -1.88 -0.94 -3.53
C SER A 52 -1.98 -2.43 -3.82
N PHE A 53 -3.00 -3.06 -3.25
CA PHE A 53 -3.35 -4.46 -3.49
C PHE A 53 -4.58 -4.45 -4.39
N ASP A 54 -4.47 -5.02 -5.59
CA ASP A 54 -5.56 -4.93 -6.57
C ASP A 54 -5.89 -6.30 -7.14
N SER A 55 -7.11 -6.41 -7.67
CA SER A 55 -7.65 -7.65 -8.22
C SER A 55 -7.47 -8.81 -7.23
N ALA A 56 -7.21 -10.02 -7.71
CA ALA A 56 -7.00 -11.18 -6.84
C ALA A 56 -5.51 -11.48 -6.58
N ASP A 57 -4.60 -10.82 -7.29
CA ASP A 57 -3.21 -11.22 -7.46
C ASP A 57 -2.24 -10.09 -7.84
N LEU A 58 -2.67 -8.81 -7.88
CA LEU A 58 -1.82 -7.69 -8.27
C LEU A 58 -1.34 -6.88 -7.05
N LEU A 59 -0.11 -6.39 -7.15
CA LEU A 59 0.47 -5.42 -6.22
C LEU A 59 1.09 -4.28 -7.03
N HIS A 60 0.61 -3.06 -6.82
CA HIS A 60 1.17 -1.88 -7.48
C HIS A 60 2.14 -1.16 -6.56
N LEU A 61 3.28 -0.77 -7.11
CA LEU A 61 4.30 0.05 -6.45
C LEU A 61 4.33 1.42 -7.13
N ILE A 62 3.70 2.40 -6.48
CA ILE A 62 3.54 3.75 -6.99
C ILE A 62 4.65 4.63 -6.42
N ASN A 63 5.38 5.32 -7.30
CA ASN A 63 6.56 6.11 -6.94
C ASN A 63 7.70 5.28 -6.31
N ALA A 64 7.80 4.00 -6.67
CA ALA A 64 8.90 3.14 -6.23
C ALA A 64 10.15 3.36 -7.09
N PRO A 65 11.34 3.38 -6.48
CA PRO A 65 12.59 3.33 -7.24
C PRO A 65 12.79 1.94 -7.86
N THR A 66 13.57 1.86 -8.94
CA THR A 66 13.75 0.59 -9.68
C THR A 66 14.43 -0.47 -8.83
N GLU A 67 15.34 -0.06 -7.95
CA GLU A 67 16.08 -0.92 -7.02
C GLU A 67 15.13 -1.64 -6.06
N LEU A 68 14.08 -0.95 -5.56
CA LEU A 68 13.09 -1.56 -4.68
C LEU A 68 12.24 -2.60 -5.45
N ALA A 69 11.84 -2.28 -6.68
CA ALA A 69 11.10 -3.23 -7.51
C ALA A 69 11.95 -4.49 -7.77
N THR A 70 13.23 -4.33 -8.10
CA THR A 70 14.18 -5.45 -8.26
C THR A 70 14.35 -6.26 -6.98
N ALA A 71 14.46 -5.60 -5.82
CA ALA A 71 14.55 -6.30 -4.53
C ALA A 71 13.29 -7.13 -4.24
N LEU A 72 12.09 -6.59 -4.48
CA LEU A 72 10.83 -7.30 -4.30
C LEU A 72 10.68 -8.47 -5.29
N ILE A 73 11.12 -8.31 -6.54
CA ILE A 73 11.16 -9.42 -7.50
C ILE A 73 12.05 -10.55 -6.98
N GLY A 74 13.24 -10.22 -6.45
CA GLY A 74 14.13 -11.20 -5.85
C GLY A 74 13.54 -11.86 -4.60
N TYR A 75 12.86 -11.08 -3.76
CA TYR A 75 12.27 -11.56 -2.51
C TYR A 75 11.10 -12.53 -2.75
N PHE A 76 10.21 -12.20 -3.69
CA PHE A 76 9.07 -13.06 -4.01
C PHE A 76 9.45 -14.22 -4.92
N GLY A 77 10.47 -14.05 -5.78
CA GLY A 77 11.01 -15.10 -6.64
C GLY A 77 9.92 -15.84 -7.41
N ASP A 78 9.89 -17.17 -7.24
CA ASP A 78 8.94 -18.05 -7.94
C ASP A 78 7.47 -17.83 -7.61
N LYS A 79 7.15 -17.01 -6.59
CA LYS A 79 5.77 -16.62 -6.28
C LYS A 79 5.21 -15.62 -7.29
N LEU A 80 6.06 -14.90 -8.03
CA LEU A 80 5.64 -13.98 -9.09
C LEU A 80 5.41 -14.70 -10.42
N GLU A 81 4.37 -14.27 -11.12
CA GLU A 81 4.08 -14.64 -12.50
C GLU A 81 4.70 -13.63 -13.46
N GLN A 82 4.55 -12.34 -13.16
CA GLN A 82 4.98 -11.25 -14.04
C GLN A 82 5.31 -9.99 -13.23
N CYS A 83 6.23 -9.18 -13.77
CA CYS A 83 6.43 -7.79 -13.34
C CYS A 83 6.35 -6.88 -14.55
N ASN A 84 5.47 -5.88 -14.49
CA ASN A 84 5.34 -4.85 -15.51
C ASN A 84 5.84 -3.51 -14.95
N LYS A 85 6.42 -2.68 -15.82
CA LYS A 85 6.72 -1.28 -15.53
C LYS A 85 5.92 -0.42 -16.49
N ASP A 86 5.01 0.39 -15.97
CA ASP A 86 4.36 1.41 -16.78
C ASP A 86 5.40 2.48 -17.13
N LEU A 87 5.72 2.58 -18.42
CA LEU A 87 6.72 3.53 -18.92
C LEU A 87 6.24 4.98 -18.85
N VAL A 88 4.92 5.22 -18.76
CA VAL A 88 4.33 6.55 -18.68
C VAL A 88 4.32 7.06 -17.24
N SER A 89 3.78 6.26 -16.30
CA SER A 89 3.72 6.66 -14.89
C SER A 89 4.98 6.32 -14.09
N GLY A 90 5.82 5.42 -14.60
CA GLY A 90 6.99 4.88 -13.90
C GLY A 90 6.64 3.87 -12.80
N ASN A 91 5.36 3.53 -12.64
CA ASN A 91 4.89 2.59 -11.61
C ASN A 91 5.21 1.15 -11.98
N PHE A 92 5.38 0.31 -10.96
CA PHE A 92 5.57 -1.12 -11.13
C PHE A 92 4.32 -1.88 -10.72
N GLU A 93 4.04 -2.96 -11.43
CA GLU A 93 2.97 -3.91 -11.13
C GLU A 93 3.59 -5.29 -10.99
N LEU A 94 3.42 -5.90 -9.83
CA LEU A 94 3.82 -7.27 -9.56
C LEU A 94 2.57 -8.15 -9.57
N LYS A 95 2.55 -9.14 -10.45
CA LYS A 95 1.49 -10.15 -10.53
C LYS A 95 1.95 -11.44 -9.87
N PHE A 96 1.20 -11.91 -8.88
CA PHE A 96 1.47 -13.15 -8.17
C PHE A 96 0.83 -14.34 -8.87
N LYS A 97 1.47 -15.52 -8.78
CA LYS A 97 0.85 -16.77 -9.20
C LYS A 97 -0.34 -17.09 -8.31
N GLY A 98 -1.44 -17.52 -8.92
CA GLY A 98 -2.68 -17.86 -8.22
C GLY A 98 -3.50 -16.63 -7.88
N LYS A 99 -4.15 -16.63 -6.71
CA LYS A 99 -5.06 -15.56 -6.27
C LYS A 99 -4.89 -15.28 -4.77
N PRO A 100 -3.69 -14.85 -4.32
CA PRO A 100 -3.39 -14.72 -2.90
C PRO A 100 -4.31 -13.73 -2.17
N TRP A 101 -4.80 -12.69 -2.85
CA TRP A 101 -5.66 -11.68 -2.23
C TRP A 101 -7.12 -12.13 -2.12
N ASN A 102 -7.48 -13.28 -2.69
CA ASN A 102 -8.82 -13.82 -2.59
C ASN A 102 -9.10 -14.38 -1.18
N LYS A 103 -9.85 -13.59 -0.39
CA LYS A 103 -10.21 -13.87 1.01
C LYS A 103 -11.24 -15.01 1.18
N THR A 104 -11.82 -15.54 0.09
CA THR A 104 -12.91 -16.55 0.16
C THR A 104 -12.47 -17.97 0.54
N SER A 105 -11.16 -18.27 0.55
CA SER A 105 -10.65 -19.56 0.99
C SER A 105 -9.69 -19.44 2.18
N ALA A 106 -9.72 -20.42 3.09
CA ALA A 106 -8.79 -20.48 4.21
C ALA A 106 -7.32 -20.50 3.75
N LYS A 107 -7.03 -21.15 2.61
CA LYS A 107 -5.71 -21.16 1.98
C LYS A 107 -5.27 -19.77 1.53
N GLY A 108 -6.17 -19.02 0.88
CA GLY A 108 -5.91 -17.65 0.44
C GLY A 108 -5.60 -16.70 1.61
N GLY A 109 -6.36 -16.80 2.71
CA GLY A 109 -6.11 -15.98 3.90
C GLY A 109 -4.76 -16.23 4.58
N VAL A 110 -4.24 -17.45 4.56
CA VAL A 110 -2.88 -17.73 5.09
C VAL A 110 -1.82 -17.23 4.11
N GLN A 111 -2.00 -17.50 2.81
CA GLN A 111 -1.06 -17.09 1.78
C GLN A 111 -0.90 -15.58 1.69
N SER A 112 -2.00 -14.82 1.79
CA SER A 112 -1.96 -13.35 1.78
C SER A 112 -1.13 -12.80 2.93
N ARG A 113 -1.32 -13.31 4.15
CA ARG A 113 -0.57 -12.89 5.34
C ARG A 113 0.92 -13.17 5.20
N LEU A 114 1.30 -14.33 4.66
CA LEU A 114 2.70 -14.64 4.42
C LEU A 114 3.32 -13.68 3.39
N LEU A 115 2.63 -13.39 2.29
CA LEU A 115 3.11 -12.42 1.29
C LEU A 115 3.19 -10.99 1.83
N ILE A 116 2.25 -10.60 2.69
CA ILE A 116 2.27 -9.29 3.36
C ILE A 116 3.47 -9.19 4.31
N LEU A 117 3.75 -10.23 5.09
CA LEU A 117 4.93 -10.25 5.98
C LEU A 117 6.23 -10.16 5.17
N ASP A 118 6.33 -10.94 4.10
CA ASP A 118 7.45 -10.91 3.15
C ASP A 118 7.64 -9.49 2.56
N LEU A 119 6.54 -8.85 2.16
CA LEU A 119 6.54 -7.47 1.66
C LEU A 119 7.05 -6.47 2.70
N MET A 120 6.51 -6.52 3.92
CA MET A 120 6.90 -5.63 5.01
C MET A 120 8.37 -5.79 5.37
N GLN A 121 8.84 -7.04 5.46
CA GLN A 121 10.24 -7.35 5.73
C GLN A 121 11.16 -6.75 4.65
N CYS A 122 10.85 -6.97 3.37
CA CYS A 122 11.66 -6.41 2.28
C CYS A 122 11.68 -4.87 2.32
N LEU A 123 10.55 -4.23 2.63
CA LEU A 123 10.48 -2.76 2.76
C LEU A 123 11.35 -2.24 3.91
N GLU A 124 11.28 -2.89 5.08
CA GLU A 124 12.10 -2.54 6.25
C GLU A 124 13.60 -2.74 5.97
N GLU A 125 13.98 -3.83 5.29
CA GLU A 125 15.36 -4.08 4.84
C GLU A 125 15.85 -2.99 3.86
N GLN A 126 14.94 -2.40 3.07
CA GLN A 126 15.20 -1.25 2.20
C GLN A 126 15.05 0.12 2.91
N SER A 127 15.00 0.13 4.25
CA SER A 127 14.88 1.30 5.12
C SER A 127 13.58 2.10 4.97
N TYR A 128 12.52 1.48 4.45
CA TYR A 128 11.20 2.09 4.45
C TYR A 128 10.51 1.89 5.80
N THR A 129 9.85 2.95 6.26
CA THR A 129 8.99 2.93 7.45
C THR A 129 7.54 3.03 7.02
N MET A 130 6.67 2.16 7.56
CA MET A 130 5.24 2.24 7.33
C MET A 130 4.70 3.52 7.98
N CYS A 131 3.96 4.31 7.22
CA CYS A 131 3.32 5.53 7.70
C CYS A 131 1.88 5.27 8.13
N THR A 132 1.06 4.80 7.19
CA THR A 132 -0.36 4.62 7.40
C THR A 132 -0.93 3.73 6.29
N THR A 133 -2.10 3.18 6.54
CA THR A 133 -2.91 2.48 5.55
C THR A 133 -4.22 3.23 5.35
N PHE A 134 -4.83 3.04 4.19
CA PHE A 134 -6.16 3.53 3.85
C PHE A 134 -6.95 2.41 3.20
N ASP A 135 -8.24 2.38 3.45
CA ASP A 135 -9.18 1.60 2.69
C ASP A 135 -10.09 2.55 1.89
N ILE A 136 -9.90 2.56 0.57
CA ILE A 136 -10.65 3.39 -0.36
C ILE A 136 -11.80 2.58 -0.98
N ASP A 137 -12.20 1.46 -0.37
CA ASP A 137 -13.33 0.68 -0.84
C ASP A 137 -14.70 1.39 -0.60
N GLY A 138 -15.63 1.13 -1.52
CA GLY A 138 -16.79 1.97 -1.74
C GLY A 138 -17.85 1.88 -0.63
N GLY A 139 -18.02 2.97 0.11
CA GLY A 139 -19.38 3.40 0.46
C GLY A 139 -20.12 3.80 -0.81
N SER A 140 -21.28 3.19 -1.10
CA SER A 140 -22.31 3.52 -2.13
C SER A 140 -21.88 4.00 -3.55
N GLY A 141 -20.59 4.03 -3.87
CA GLY A 141 -20.01 4.65 -5.05
C GLY A 141 -19.71 3.64 -6.16
N GLY A 142 -20.77 3.05 -6.72
CA GLY A 142 -20.69 2.25 -7.95
C GLY A 142 -20.47 0.74 -7.73
N SER A 143 -21.41 -0.07 -8.22
CA SER A 143 -21.37 -1.54 -8.18
C SER A 143 -20.53 -2.16 -9.31
N THR A 144 -19.86 -1.34 -10.13
CA THR A 144 -19.31 -1.76 -11.41
C THR A 144 -17.91 -2.35 -11.30
N TYR A 145 -17.14 -2.00 -10.26
CA TYR A 145 -15.79 -2.50 -10.04
C TYR A 145 -15.60 -2.91 -8.58
N GLN A 146 -15.35 -4.20 -8.35
CA GLN A 146 -14.85 -4.67 -7.06
C GLN A 146 -13.34 -4.41 -7.01
N SER A 147 -12.95 -3.18 -6.68
CA SER A 147 -11.56 -2.89 -6.34
C SER A 147 -11.35 -3.09 -4.85
N TYR A 148 -10.35 -3.88 -4.47
CA TYR A 148 -9.86 -3.89 -3.10
C TYR A 148 -9.05 -2.59 -2.92
N GLY A 149 -9.62 -1.59 -2.26
CA GLY A 149 -9.09 -0.22 -2.23
C GLY A 149 -7.98 0.02 -1.21
N GLU A 150 -7.31 -1.02 -0.71
CA GLU A 150 -6.32 -0.90 0.36
C GLU A 150 -5.03 -0.26 -0.18
N LEU A 151 -4.69 0.94 0.32
CA LEU A 151 -3.47 1.69 0.00
C LEU A 151 -2.56 1.82 1.20
N TRP A 152 -1.29 1.49 1.04
CA TRP A 152 -0.30 1.54 2.10
C TRP A 152 0.76 2.59 1.76
N PHE A 153 0.94 3.55 2.66
CA PHE A 153 1.90 4.63 2.51
C PHE A 153 3.15 4.36 3.34
N TRP A 154 4.29 4.45 2.69
CA TRP A 154 5.62 4.23 3.26
C TRP A 154 6.52 5.42 2.93
N TYR A 155 7.55 5.64 3.73
CA TYR A 155 8.58 6.64 3.45
C TYR A 155 9.95 6.18 3.94
N ARG A 156 10.99 6.80 3.39
CA ARG A 156 12.36 6.80 3.92
C ARG A 156 12.94 8.20 3.83
#